data_AF-A0A7Y5WQZ0-F1
#
_entry.id   AF-A0A7Y5WQZ0-F1
#
_cell.length_a   1.000
_cell.length_b   1.000
_cell.length_c   1.000
_cell.angle_alpha   90.00
_cell.angle_beta   90.00
_cell.angle_gamma   90.00
#
_symmetry.space_group_name_H-M   'P 1'
#
loop_
_entity.id
_entity.type
_entity.pdbx_description
1 polymer ?
#
loop_
_entity_poly.entity_id
_entity_poly.type
_entity_poly.pdbx_seq_one_letter_code
_entity_poly.pdbx_strand_id
1 'polypeptide(L)'
;MALRTYKESDGTEWRVWRVVADSIGFSTLDEPYREGWLCFERTDGSDRRRLSLTQVPDEWEVLDDGRLEALRQLAEPAMRRWTPTGVDTGSMGRDRGPAR
;
A
#
# COMPACT_ATOMS: atom_id res chain seq x y z
N MET A 1 14.76 -11.75 5.43
CA MET A 1 13.76 -10.68 5.27
C MET A 1 14.40 -9.39 5.73
N ALA A 2 14.74 -8.51 4.80
CA ALA A 2 15.32 -7.22 5.12
C ALA A 2 14.20 -6.22 5.40
N LEU A 3 14.19 -5.71 6.63
CA LEU A 3 13.35 -4.59 7.05
C LEU A 3 14.31 -3.46 7.39
N ARG A 4 14.23 -2.35 6.66
CA ARG A 4 14.95 -1.13 7.01
C ARG A 4 13.99 -0.05 7.44
N THR A 5 14.49 0.80 8.32
CA THR A 5 13.77 1.97 8.80
C THR A 5 14.64 3.17 8.47
N TYR A 6 14.04 4.22 7.92
CA TYR A 6 14.71 5.47 7.63
C TYR A 6 13.79 6.64 7.98
N LYS A 7 14.38 7.82 8.16
CA LYS A 7 13.66 9.04 8.52
C LYS A 7 13.73 10.03 7.37
N GLU A 8 12.59 10.56 6.98
CA GLU A 8 12.52 11.63 6.00
C GLU A 8 12.93 12.99 6.58
N SER A 9 13.15 13.96 5.70
CA SER A 9 13.57 15.31 6.07
C SER A 9 12.57 16.05 6.98
N ASP A 10 11.28 15.71 6.91
CA ASP A 10 10.21 16.24 7.78
C ASP A 10 10.14 15.54 9.15
N GLY A 11 10.93 14.48 9.32
CA GLY A 11 10.98 13.64 10.49
C GLY A 11 9.99 12.48 10.52
N THR A 12 9.24 12.25 9.43
CA THR A 12 8.40 11.07 9.27
C THR A 12 9.27 9.83 9.14
N GLU A 13 8.96 8.80 9.93
CA GLU A 13 9.68 7.54 9.90
C GLU A 13 8.97 6.52 9.00
N TRP A 14 9.73 5.89 8.13
CA TRP A 14 9.25 4.91 7.17
C TRP A 14 9.96 3.59 7.35
N ARG A 15 9.20 2.52 7.15
CA ARG A 15 9.67 1.14 7.07
C ARG A 15 9.62 0.71 5.62
N VAL A 16 10.69 0.08 5.17
CA VAL A 16 10.82 -0.47 3.83
C VAL A 16 11.20 -1.95 3.91
N TRP A 17 10.51 -2.77 3.13
CA TRP A 17 10.81 -4.19 3.00
C TRP A 17 10.46 -4.71 1.61
N ARG A 18 11.18 -5.76 1.21
CA ARG A 18 10.91 -6.51 -0.02
C ARG A 18 9.77 -7.50 0.21
N VAL A 19 8.81 -7.49 -0.71
CA VAL A 19 7.74 -8.50 -0.81
C VAL A 19 7.95 -9.28 -2.12
N VAL A 20 8.03 -10.60 -2.05
CA VAL A 20 8.13 -11.50 -3.22
C VAL A 20 6.83 -12.24 -3.42
N ALA A 21 6.30 -12.24 -4.65
CA ALA A 21 4.95 -12.75 -4.93
C ALA A 21 4.82 -14.27 -4.70
N ASP A 22 5.89 -15.04 -4.81
CA ASP A 22 5.90 -16.49 -4.52
C ASP A 22 5.38 -16.81 -3.10
N SER A 23 5.65 -15.90 -2.15
CA SER A 23 5.21 -16.04 -0.76
C SER A 23 3.76 -15.62 -0.51
N ILE A 24 3.10 -14.94 -1.46
CA ILE A 24 1.73 -14.44 -1.30
C ILE A 24 0.96 -14.80 -2.57
N GLY A 25 0.28 -15.96 -2.55
CA GLY A 25 -0.43 -16.55 -3.70
C GLY A 25 -1.50 -15.66 -4.34
N PHE A 26 -1.09 -14.65 -5.08
CA PHE A 26 -1.94 -13.69 -5.77
C PHE A 26 -1.83 -13.88 -7.28
N SER A 27 -2.79 -14.61 -7.84
CA SER A 27 -3.02 -14.72 -9.29
C SER A 27 -3.61 -13.42 -9.89
N THR A 28 -3.86 -12.40 -9.08
CA THR A 28 -4.60 -11.17 -9.47
C THR A 28 -3.76 -9.88 -9.37
N LEU A 29 -2.44 -9.97 -9.17
CA LEU A 29 -1.57 -8.79 -9.21
C LEU A 29 -1.25 -8.41 -10.65
N ASP A 30 -1.19 -7.11 -10.91
CA ASP A 30 -0.69 -6.60 -12.20
C ASP A 30 0.71 -7.14 -12.49
N GLU A 31 0.99 -7.37 -13.77
CA GLU A 31 2.23 -7.96 -14.28
C GLU A 31 3.53 -7.43 -13.65
N PRO A 32 3.73 -6.10 -13.45
CA PRO A 32 4.97 -5.58 -12.85
C PRO A 32 5.17 -5.97 -11.38
N TYR A 33 4.15 -6.43 -10.66
CA TYR A 33 4.27 -6.82 -9.25
C TYR A 33 4.50 -8.33 -9.06
N ARG A 34 4.50 -9.12 -10.14
CA ARG A 34 4.72 -10.57 -10.09
C ARG A 34 6.12 -10.95 -9.61
N GLU A 35 7.12 -10.14 -9.93
CA GLU A 35 8.49 -10.37 -9.43
C GLU A 35 8.66 -9.91 -7.98
N GLY A 36 7.66 -9.19 -7.45
CA GLY A 36 7.66 -8.59 -6.13
C GLY A 36 7.70 -7.06 -6.18
N TRP A 37 7.65 -6.45 -5.01
CA TRP A 37 7.73 -5.00 -4.85
C TRP A 37 8.46 -4.63 -3.57
N LEU A 38 9.06 -3.44 -3.56
CA LEU A 38 9.37 -2.75 -2.32
C LEU A 38 8.09 -2.14 -1.76
N CYS A 39 7.83 -2.45 -0.51
CA CYS A 39 6.74 -1.88 0.25
C CYS A 39 7.32 -0.83 1.18
N PHE A 40 6.79 0.39 1.10
CA PHE A 40 7.08 1.49 2.00
C PHE A 40 5.85 1.73 2.86
N GLU A 41 6.01 1.78 4.17
CA GLU A 41 4.92 2.06 5.10
C GLU A 41 5.41 3.03 6.17
N ARG A 42 4.60 4.06 6.45
CA ARG A 42 4.88 4.93 7.59
C ARG A 42 4.76 4.14 8.89
N THR A 43 5.57 4.47 9.89
CA THR A 43 5.51 3.79 11.19
C THR A 43 4.18 3.97 11.92
N ASP A 44 3.48 5.07 11.65
CA ASP A 44 2.11 5.33 12.12
C ASP A 44 1.04 4.57 11.31
N GLY A 45 1.45 3.85 10.26
CA GLY A 45 0.61 3.09 9.35
C GLY A 45 -0.25 3.95 8.41
N SER A 46 -0.20 5.29 8.49
CA SER A 46 -1.14 6.17 7.79
C SER A 46 -1.03 6.11 6.27
N ASP A 47 0.19 5.96 5.76
CA ASP A 47 0.49 5.83 4.33
C ASP A 47 1.25 4.54 4.05
N ARG A 48 0.93 3.93 2.91
CA ARG A 48 1.58 2.74 2.38
C ARG A 48 1.72 2.89 0.88
N ARG A 49 2.93 2.64 0.38
CA ARG A 49 3.30 2.76 -1.03
C ARG A 49 4.03 1.52 -1.51
N ARG A 50 3.98 1.28 -2.81
CA ARG A 50 4.54 0.09 -3.44
C ARG A 50 5.26 0.44 -4.73
N LEU A 51 6.46 -0.10 -4.90
CA LEU A 51 7.30 0.10 -6.08
C LEU A 51 7.71 -1.28 -6.62
N SER A 52 7.45 -1.55 -7.89
CA SER A 52 7.84 -2.81 -8.53
C SER A 52 9.35 -3.05 -8.40
N LEU A 53 9.75 -4.28 -8.10
CA LEU A 53 11.17 -4.62 -8.04
C LEU A 53 11.90 -4.46 -9.38
N THR A 54 11.18 -4.44 -10.51
CA THR A 54 11.77 -4.14 -11.83
C THR A 54 12.38 -2.74 -11.91
N GLN A 55 11.98 -1.82 -11.03
CA GLN A 55 12.47 -0.45 -10.95
C GLN A 55 13.42 -0.21 -9.78
N VAL A 56 13.69 -1.25 -8.97
CA VAL A 56 14.47 -1.15 -7.75
C VAL A 56 15.83 -1.83 -7.97
N PRO A 57 16.94 -1.19 -7.61
CA PRO A 57 18.24 -1.85 -7.64
C PRO A 57 18.29 -3.02 -6.64
N ASP A 58 18.95 -4.12 -6.99
CA ASP A 58 19.08 -5.31 -6.12
C ASP A 58 19.64 -4.96 -4.73
N GLU A 59 20.59 -4.02 -4.68
CA GLU A 59 21.29 -3.57 -3.48
C GLU A 59 20.55 -2.45 -2.74
N TRP A 60 19.22 -2.36 -2.86
CA TRP A 60 18.42 -1.35 -2.17
C TRP A 60 18.65 -1.33 -0.64
N GLU A 61 19.01 -2.48 -0.06
CA GLU A 61 19.26 -2.67 1.36
C GLU A 61 20.44 -1.83 1.87
N VAL A 62 21.42 -1.50 1.03
CA VAL A 62 22.59 -0.72 1.43
C VAL A 62 22.50 0.74 1.01
N LEU A 63 21.40 1.16 0.36
CA LEU A 63 21.20 2.53 -0.07
C LEU A 63 21.05 3.48 1.12
N ASP A 64 21.56 4.71 0.98
CA ASP A 64 21.34 5.76 1.96
C ASP A 64 19.87 6.21 2.02
N ASP A 65 19.49 6.84 3.13
CA ASP A 65 18.12 7.28 3.41
C ASP A 65 17.57 8.19 2.30
N GLY A 66 18.38 9.09 1.74
CA GLY A 66 17.96 9.96 0.62
C GLY A 66 17.67 9.21 -0.67
N ARG A 67 18.32 8.06 -0.90
CA ARG A 67 18.03 7.19 -2.05
C ARG A 67 16.76 6.37 -1.81
N LEU A 68 16.54 5.90 -0.58
CA LEU A 68 15.28 5.26 -0.18
C LEU A 68 14.09 6.22 -0.30
N GLU A 69 14.28 7.49 0.07
CA GLU A 69 13.28 8.54 -0.14
C GLU A 69 12.95 8.73 -1.62
N ALA A 70 13.95 8.80 -2.49
CA ALA A 70 13.73 8.92 -3.94
C ALA A 70 12.94 7.72 -4.50
N LEU A 71 13.26 6.50 -4.05
CA LEU A 71 12.49 5.30 -4.42
C LEU A 71 11.04 5.39 -3.91
N ARG A 72 10.81 5.86 -2.68
CA ARG A 72 9.46 6.07 -2.13
C ARG A 72 8.67 7.11 -2.94
N GLN A 73 9.32 8.16 -3.43
CA GLN A 73 8.67 9.17 -4.28
C GLN A 73 8.21 8.61 -5.63
N LEU A 74 8.91 7.60 -6.16
CA LEU A 74 8.50 6.85 -7.35
C LEU A 74 7.43 5.78 -7.06
N ALA A 75 7.22 5.45 -5.78
CA ALA A 75 6.31 4.40 -5.37
C ALA A 75 4.85 4.87 -5.45
N GLU A 76 4.02 4.00 -6.02
CA GLU A 76 2.59 4.24 -6.15
C GLU A 76 1.89 4.06 -4.80
N PRO A 77 0.93 4.92 -4.43
CA PRO A 77 0.13 4.71 -3.23
C PRO A 77 -0.58 3.36 -3.32
N ALA A 78 -0.35 2.51 -2.33
CA ALA A 78 -1.13 1.30 -2.16
C ALA A 78 -2.49 1.76 -1.67
N MET A 79 -3.44 1.98 -2.61
CA MET A 79 -4.82 2.30 -2.29
C MET A 79 -5.25 1.41 -1.11
N ARG A 80 -5.44 2.04 0.05
CA ARG A 80 -6.26 1.46 1.10
C ARG A 80 -7.57 1.21 0.40
N ARG A 81 -7.95 -0.06 0.23
CA ARG A 81 -9.27 -0.40 -0.29
C ARG A 81 -10.26 0.30 0.63
N TRP A 82 -10.76 1.45 0.20
CA TRP A 82 -11.83 2.12 0.89
C TRP A 82 -13.03 1.24 0.66
N THR A 83 -13.40 0.45 1.68
CA THR A 83 -14.78 0.06 1.81
C THR A 83 -15.47 1.31 2.35
N PRO A 84 -16.28 2.03 1.56
CA PRO A 84 -17.26 2.89 2.16
C PRO A 84 -18.19 1.97 2.96
N THR A 85 -17.93 1.81 4.24
CA THR A 85 -18.89 1.24 5.19
C THR A 85 -19.92 2.34 5.46
N GLY A 86 -20.66 2.68 4.40
CA GLY A 86 -21.80 3.57 4.40
C GLY A 86 -23.00 2.78 3.92
N VAL A 87 -23.31 1.69 4.61
CA VAL A 87 -24.68 1.14 4.58
C VAL A 87 -25.53 2.02 5.48
N ASP A 88 -25.74 3.28 5.08
CA ASP A 88 -26.93 4.00 5.49
C ASP A 88 -28.09 3.37 4.72
N THR A 89 -28.63 2.28 5.29
CA THR A 89 -29.92 1.74 4.87
C THR A 89 -30.99 2.68 5.42
N GLY A 90 -31.02 3.91 4.90
CA GLY A 90 -32.16 4.79 4.95
C GLY A 90 -33.26 4.17 4.08
N SER A 91 -34.00 3.23 4.66
CA SER A 91 -35.20 2.65 4.06
C SER A 91 -36.27 3.72 3.92
N MET A 92 -36.19 4.46 2.82
CA MET A 92 -37.31 5.20 2.26
C MET A 92 -38.23 4.18 1.57
N GLY A 93 -39.32 3.81 2.24
CA GLY A 93 -40.19 2.71 1.82
C GLY A 93 -41.67 2.97 2.11
N ARG A 94 -42.18 4.03 1.48
CA ARG A 94 -43.57 4.27 1.03
C ARG A 94 -44.72 3.61 1.80
N ASP A 95 -45.56 4.50 2.33
CA ASP A 95 -47.00 4.54 2.07
C ASP A 95 -47.55 3.46 1.13
N ARG A 96 -48.39 2.57 1.68
CA ARG A 96 -49.56 2.02 1.03
C ARG A 96 -50.60 1.70 2.11
N GLY A 97 -51.71 2.43 2.07
CA GLY A 97 -52.91 2.17 2.87
C GLY A 97 -53.67 0.90 2.46
N PRO A 98 -54.98 0.82 2.78
CA PRO A 98 -55.50 -0.10 3.79
C PRO A 98 -56.38 -1.23 3.21
N ALA A 99 -56.66 -2.28 4.00
CA ALA A 99 -57.91 -3.07 3.93
C ALA A 99 -57.93 -4.22 4.96
N ARG A 100 -58.73 -4.10 6.02
CA ARG A 100 -59.91 -4.94 6.33
C ARG A 100 -60.40 -4.73 7.75
#